data_AF-A0A950NH00-F1
#
_entry.id   AF-A0A950NH00-F1
#
_cell.length_a   1.000
_cell.length_b   1.000
_cell.length_c   1.000
_cell.angle_alpha   90.00
_cell.angle_beta   90.00
_cell.angle_gamma   90.00
#
_symmetry.space_group_name_H-M   'P 1'
#
loop_
_entity.id
_entity.type
_entity.pdbx_description
1 polymer ?
#
loop_
_entity_poly.entity_id
_entity_poly.type
_entity_poly.pdbx_seq_one_letter_code
_entity_poly.pdbx_strand_id
1 'polypeptide(L)'
;MIRPVLPKTGVALSLLLFRVIWPGFAPAQTRAQVAPAPAAPGQAQARLPEPCVALGASPSPADPKIAALRESVASSVSKVLERIQSEEAQLYRKLSYFQKPERLDPSSYASVDEVQDWQKLLQQLRDKGDLVAGLYANAGKNLDAELTNAKVNAQLAQRVRQTILDGFPWDIIQKKNRLFQQYVDAHGRLLAFYEKNWGTWDAGPPLKFKTAQLTSAYQKIKDQVVSAGKELDQQYKAMAE
;
A
#
# COMPACT_ATOMS: atom_id res chain seq x y z
N MET A 1 26.51 -47.55 25.63
CA MET A 1 25.56 -47.17 24.55
C MET A 1 25.37 -45.68 24.61
N ILE A 2 26.09 -44.91 23.77
CA ILE A 2 26.06 -43.45 23.75
C ILE A 2 25.68 -43.04 22.33
N ARG A 3 24.56 -42.34 22.18
CA ARG A 3 24.13 -41.70 20.93
C ARG A 3 24.94 -40.42 20.72
N PRO A 4 25.50 -40.16 19.53
CA PRO A 4 26.02 -38.83 19.22
C PRO A 4 24.87 -37.89 18.82
N VAL A 5 24.81 -36.76 19.49
CA VAL A 5 24.00 -35.58 19.18
C VAL A 5 24.74 -34.81 18.08
N LEU A 6 24.11 -34.62 16.91
CA LEU A 6 24.60 -33.68 15.90
C LEU A 6 24.23 -32.24 16.29
N PRO A 7 25.15 -31.27 16.20
CA PRO A 7 24.82 -29.86 16.36
C PRO A 7 24.02 -29.35 15.16
N LYS A 8 22.90 -28.68 15.44
CA LYS A 8 22.15 -27.88 14.48
C LYS A 8 22.99 -26.68 14.07
N THR A 9 23.67 -26.76 12.93
CA THR A 9 24.22 -25.58 12.25
C THR A 9 23.06 -24.75 11.71
N GLY A 10 22.72 -23.70 12.45
CA GLY A 10 21.85 -22.63 11.99
C GLY A 10 22.52 -21.93 10.81
N VAL A 11 21.98 -22.12 9.61
CA VAL A 11 22.26 -21.23 8.48
C VAL A 11 21.59 -19.91 8.80
N ALA A 12 22.36 -18.99 9.38
CA ALA A 12 22.01 -17.59 9.46
C ALA A 12 21.93 -17.04 8.02
N LEU A 13 20.75 -17.17 7.42
CA LEU A 13 20.41 -16.46 6.19
C LEU A 13 20.22 -15.00 6.59
N SER A 14 21.30 -14.22 6.46
CA SER A 14 21.35 -12.80 6.83
C SER A 14 20.10 -12.04 6.35
N LEU A 15 19.35 -11.55 7.33
CA LEU A 15 18.19 -10.65 7.28
C LEU A 15 18.57 -9.25 6.73
N LEU A 16 19.12 -9.17 5.52
CA LEU A 16 19.65 -7.92 4.95
C LEU A 16 19.09 -7.59 3.56
N LEU A 17 17.82 -7.92 3.27
CA LEU A 17 17.22 -7.61 1.96
C LEU A 17 15.84 -6.95 1.95
N PHE A 18 15.24 -6.58 3.09
CA PHE A 18 13.92 -5.94 3.06
C PHE A 18 13.91 -4.62 3.84
N ARG A 19 14.65 -3.63 3.32
CA ARG A 19 14.15 -2.27 3.31
C ARG A 19 13.47 -2.03 1.96
N VAL A 20 12.22 -2.44 1.84
CA VAL A 20 11.34 -1.84 0.83
C VAL A 20 11.08 -0.43 1.34
N ILE A 21 11.97 0.49 0.96
CA ILE A 21 11.77 1.91 1.14
C ILE A 21 10.54 2.23 0.29
N TRP A 22 9.44 2.58 0.93
CA TRP A 22 8.24 3.09 0.29
C TRP A 22 8.58 4.41 -0.43
N PRO A 23 8.76 4.46 -1.76
CA PRO A 23 9.15 5.67 -2.44
C PRO A 23 7.86 6.30 -2.96
N GLY A 24 7.18 7.11 -2.12
CA GLY A 24 5.87 7.61 -2.53
C GLY A 24 5.29 8.82 -1.81
N PHE A 25 5.92 9.36 -0.77
CA PHE A 25 5.46 10.59 -0.12
C PHE A 25 6.64 11.42 0.37
N ALA A 26 7.21 12.23 -0.52
CA ALA A 26 7.97 13.39 -0.09
C ALA A 26 6.97 14.55 0.09
N PRO A 27 6.79 15.12 1.30
CA PRO A 27 6.07 16.37 1.43
C PRO A 27 6.87 17.47 0.72
N ALA A 28 6.19 18.25 -0.12
CA ALA A 28 6.76 19.44 -0.74
C ALA A 28 7.23 20.39 0.37
N GLN A 29 8.55 20.47 0.59
CA GLN A 29 9.13 21.51 1.44
C GLN A 29 9.12 22.82 0.66
N THR A 30 8.26 23.72 1.08
CA THR A 30 8.26 25.12 0.68
C THR A 30 9.55 25.79 1.17
N ARG A 31 10.36 26.19 0.19
CA ARG A 31 11.41 27.22 0.18
C ARG A 31 11.52 28.13 1.42
N ALA A 32 12.73 28.21 1.99
CA ALA A 32 13.28 29.44 2.55
C ALA A 32 14.79 29.54 2.19
N GLN A 33 15.14 30.62 1.49
CA GLN A 33 16.50 31.02 1.12
C GLN A 33 17.21 31.65 2.33
N VAL A 34 18.46 31.28 2.60
CA VAL A 34 19.50 32.17 3.13
C VAL A 34 20.84 31.81 2.49
N ALA A 35 21.58 32.84 2.08
CA ALA A 35 22.80 32.82 1.25
C ALA A 35 24.10 32.68 2.11
N PRO A 36 25.34 32.87 1.60
CA PRO A 36 26.45 31.92 1.77
C PRO A 36 27.57 32.33 2.78
N ALA A 37 28.44 31.34 3.03
CA ALA A 37 29.73 31.24 3.75
C ALA A 37 30.55 32.51 4.13
N PRO A 38 31.48 32.39 5.11
CA PRO A 38 32.89 32.18 4.72
C PRO A 38 33.72 31.24 5.62
N ALA A 39 34.97 31.01 5.21
CA ALA A 39 35.89 29.93 5.60
C ALA A 39 36.94 30.26 6.69
N ALA A 40 37.34 29.21 7.45
CA ALA A 40 38.68 28.82 8.02
C ALA A 40 39.46 29.81 8.95
N PRO A 41 40.59 29.45 9.63
CA PRO A 41 41.38 28.19 9.70
C PRO A 41 41.98 27.77 11.09
N GLY A 42 42.57 26.56 11.18
CA GLY A 42 43.71 26.17 12.07
C GLY A 42 43.36 25.49 13.42
N GLN A 43 44.06 24.47 13.98
CA GLN A 43 45.29 23.74 13.66
C GLN A 43 45.34 22.39 14.47
N ALA A 44 45.96 21.36 13.88
CA ALA A 44 46.90 20.32 14.40
C ALA A 44 46.74 19.70 15.82
N GLN A 45 47.17 18.48 16.17
CA GLN A 45 47.72 17.26 15.56
C GLN A 45 47.88 16.28 16.75
N ALA A 46 47.50 15.00 16.62
CA ALA A 46 48.15 13.92 17.36
C ALA A 46 48.00 12.60 16.57
N ARG A 47 49.14 12.13 16.07
CA ARG A 47 49.45 10.85 15.38
C ARG A 47 50.20 9.99 16.42
N LEU A 48 49.91 8.72 16.70
CA LEU A 48 50.06 7.42 15.98
C LEU A 48 49.97 6.31 17.10
N PRO A 49 49.94 4.98 16.84
CA PRO A 49 50.02 4.26 15.57
C PRO A 49 48.87 3.27 15.29
N GLU A 50 48.78 2.87 14.03
CA GLU A 50 47.93 1.80 13.51
C GLU A 50 48.29 0.43 14.12
N PRO A 51 47.29 -0.45 14.26
CA PRO A 51 47.45 -1.83 13.86
C PRO A 51 46.56 -2.10 12.65
N CYS A 52 47.21 -2.26 11.49
CA CYS A 52 46.66 -3.00 10.36
C CYS A 52 46.20 -4.38 10.84
N VAL A 53 44.89 -4.55 11.01
CA VAL A 53 44.25 -5.84 10.85
C VAL A 53 43.30 -5.69 9.68
N ALA A 54 43.84 -5.97 8.50
CA ALA A 54 43.05 -6.35 7.34
C ALA A 54 42.24 -7.60 7.73
N LEU A 55 41.04 -7.40 8.27
CA LEU A 55 40.02 -8.44 8.31
C LEU A 55 39.54 -8.60 6.88
N GLY A 56 40.15 -9.59 6.24
CA GLY A 56 39.99 -9.90 4.83
C GLY A 56 38.54 -9.79 4.40
N ALA A 57 38.31 -8.85 3.49
CA ALA A 57 37.39 -9.07 2.40
C ALA A 57 37.86 -10.36 1.70
N SER A 58 37.36 -11.49 2.15
CA SER A 58 37.26 -12.66 1.31
C SER A 58 35.88 -12.56 0.66
N PRO A 59 35.75 -11.99 -0.55
CA PRO A 59 34.64 -12.39 -1.40
C PRO A 59 34.88 -13.87 -1.65
N SER A 60 34.26 -14.74 -0.84
CA SER A 60 34.04 -16.11 -1.26
C SER A 60 33.50 -16.01 -2.69
N PRO A 61 34.09 -16.69 -3.69
CA PRO A 61 33.57 -16.62 -5.04
C PRO A 61 32.11 -17.03 -4.92
N ALA A 62 31.21 -16.07 -5.11
CA ALA A 62 29.79 -16.35 -5.08
C ALA A 62 29.60 -17.38 -6.17
N ASP A 63 29.35 -18.63 -5.79
CA ASP A 63 29.14 -19.72 -6.74
C ASP A 63 28.08 -19.19 -7.72
N PRO A 64 28.41 -19.05 -9.03
CA PRO A 64 27.57 -18.32 -9.97
C PRO A 64 26.15 -18.93 -10.03
N LYS A 65 26.01 -20.20 -9.66
CA LYS A 65 24.72 -20.89 -9.49
C LYS A 65 23.90 -20.36 -8.31
N ILE A 66 24.54 -20.04 -7.18
CA ILE A 66 23.87 -19.46 -6.01
C ILE A 66 23.46 -18.01 -6.31
N ALA A 67 24.31 -17.24 -7.01
CA ALA A 67 23.97 -15.90 -7.44
C ALA A 67 22.76 -15.89 -8.39
N ALA A 68 22.77 -16.77 -9.41
CA ALA A 68 21.64 -16.91 -10.35
C ALA A 68 20.34 -17.36 -9.66
N LEU A 69 20.43 -18.26 -8.67
CA LEU A 69 19.26 -18.68 -7.89
C LEU A 69 18.68 -17.54 -7.04
N ARG A 70 19.54 -16.75 -6.40
CA ARG A 70 19.12 -15.58 -5.62
C ARG A 70 18.43 -14.55 -6.51
N GLU A 71 18.99 -14.27 -7.68
CA GLU A 71 18.40 -13.36 -8.65
C GLU A 71 17.03 -13.85 -9.14
N SER A 72 16.92 -15.15 -9.44
CA SER A 72 15.65 -15.73 -9.89
C SER A 72 14.58 -15.69 -8.79
N VAL A 73 14.95 -15.97 -7.54
CA VAL A 73 14.03 -15.86 -6.39
C VAL A 73 13.60 -14.40 -6.20
N ALA A 74 14.55 -13.46 -6.22
CA ALA A 74 14.27 -12.04 -6.08
C ALA A 74 13.32 -11.55 -7.18
N SER A 75 13.60 -11.88 -8.44
CA SER A 75 12.74 -11.52 -9.58
C SER A 75 11.32 -12.09 -9.45
N SER A 76 11.16 -13.36 -9.08
CA SER A 76 9.85 -13.97 -8.87
C SER A 76 9.05 -13.31 -7.74
N VAL A 77 9.71 -12.99 -6.62
CA VAL A 77 9.07 -12.29 -5.51
C VAL A 77 8.69 -10.86 -5.93
N SER A 78 9.60 -10.13 -6.58
CA SER A 78 9.35 -8.77 -7.05
C SER A 78 8.16 -8.70 -7.99
N LYS A 79 7.99 -9.64 -8.93
CA LYS A 79 6.82 -9.66 -9.83
C LYS A 79 5.49 -9.70 -9.07
N VAL A 80 5.38 -10.51 -8.02
CA VAL A 80 4.15 -10.61 -7.23
C VAL A 80 3.92 -9.34 -6.43
N LEU A 81 4.96 -8.82 -5.77
CA LEU A 81 4.87 -7.64 -4.93
C LEU A 81 4.62 -6.36 -5.74
N GLU A 82 5.32 -6.18 -6.87
CA GLU A 82 5.12 -5.06 -7.80
C GLU A 82 3.72 -5.07 -8.38
N ARG A 83 3.17 -6.26 -8.68
CA ARG A 83 1.77 -6.36 -9.13
C ARG A 83 0.82 -5.88 -8.05
N ILE A 84 0.97 -6.33 -6.80
CA ILE A 84 0.15 -5.87 -5.67
C ILE A 84 0.27 -4.35 -5.51
N GLN A 85 1.50 -3.82 -5.50
CA GLN A 85 1.77 -2.40 -5.32
C GLN A 85 1.19 -1.53 -6.45
N SER A 86 1.36 -1.96 -7.71
CA SER A 86 0.81 -1.26 -8.87
C SER A 86 -0.71 -1.20 -8.83
N GLU A 87 -1.35 -2.34 -8.51
CA GLU A 87 -2.80 -2.42 -8.42
C GLU A 87 -3.36 -1.61 -7.25
N GLU A 88 -2.66 -1.58 -6.11
CA GLU A 88 -3.00 -0.70 -4.99
C GLU A 88 -2.85 0.78 -5.32
N ALA A 89 -1.74 1.16 -5.97
CA ALA A 89 -1.55 2.54 -6.38
C ALA A 89 -2.65 3.00 -7.34
N GLN A 90 -3.07 2.13 -8.26
CA GLN A 90 -4.20 2.40 -9.15
C GLN A 90 -5.53 2.49 -8.37
N LEU A 91 -5.76 1.61 -7.40
CA LEU A 91 -6.94 1.63 -6.55
C LEU A 91 -7.04 2.94 -5.76
N TYR A 92 -5.96 3.33 -5.10
CA TYR A 92 -5.89 4.58 -4.33
C TYR A 92 -6.10 5.81 -5.20
N ARG A 93 -5.51 5.84 -6.41
CA ARG A 93 -5.77 6.91 -7.39
C ARG A 93 -7.25 6.99 -7.76
N LYS A 94 -7.91 5.85 -8.03
CA LYS A 94 -9.34 5.83 -8.37
C LYS A 94 -10.19 6.31 -7.20
N LEU A 95 -9.89 5.82 -6.00
CA LEU A 95 -10.56 6.20 -4.77
C LEU A 95 -10.48 7.72 -4.50
N SER A 96 -9.32 8.34 -4.70
CA SER A 96 -9.14 9.77 -4.39
C SER A 96 -10.05 10.68 -5.21
N TYR A 97 -10.49 10.25 -6.40
CA TYR A 97 -11.52 10.97 -7.17
C TYR A 97 -12.89 10.98 -6.46
N PHE A 98 -13.25 9.90 -5.76
CA PHE A 98 -14.51 9.80 -5.01
C PHE A 98 -14.45 10.51 -3.66
N GLN A 99 -13.25 10.68 -3.09
CA GLN A 99 -13.06 11.33 -1.79
C GLN A 99 -13.14 12.87 -1.86
N LYS A 100 -13.19 13.43 -3.07
CA LYS A 100 -13.30 14.87 -3.23
C LYS A 100 -14.64 15.39 -2.68
N PRO A 101 -14.65 16.52 -1.96
CA PRO A 101 -15.84 17.00 -1.26
C PRO A 101 -17.01 17.29 -2.21
N GLU A 102 -16.75 17.73 -3.44
CA GLU A 102 -17.77 17.95 -4.45
C GLU A 102 -18.55 16.66 -4.79
N ARG A 103 -17.94 15.48 -4.69
CA ARG A 103 -18.63 14.19 -4.93
C ARG A 103 -19.60 13.80 -3.82
N LEU A 104 -19.61 14.55 -2.72
CA LEU A 104 -20.56 14.37 -1.62
C LEU A 104 -21.73 15.35 -1.68
N ASP A 105 -21.78 16.22 -2.69
CA ASP A 105 -22.82 17.23 -2.84
C ASP A 105 -23.63 16.95 -4.12
N PRO A 106 -24.96 16.72 -4.03
CA PRO A 106 -25.80 16.49 -5.20
C PRO A 106 -25.83 17.70 -6.16
N SER A 107 -25.59 18.92 -5.69
CA SER A 107 -25.48 20.12 -6.55
C SER A 107 -24.23 20.15 -7.43
N SER A 108 -23.27 19.24 -7.20
CA SER A 108 -22.07 19.11 -8.04
C SER A 108 -22.28 18.25 -9.28
N TYR A 109 -23.46 17.64 -9.43
CA TYR A 109 -23.84 16.82 -10.58
C TYR A 109 -24.74 17.65 -11.50
N ALA A 110 -24.45 17.66 -12.79
CA ALA A 110 -25.20 18.41 -13.79
C ALA A 110 -26.57 17.78 -14.10
N SER A 111 -26.68 16.45 -13.97
CA SER A 111 -27.91 15.70 -14.28
C SER A 111 -27.98 14.37 -13.53
N VAL A 112 -29.16 13.77 -13.53
CA VAL A 112 -29.37 12.40 -13.03
C VAL A 112 -28.57 11.36 -13.83
N ASP A 113 -28.41 11.58 -15.14
CA ASP A 113 -27.60 10.70 -16.00
C ASP A 113 -26.12 10.73 -15.58
N GLU A 114 -25.60 11.89 -15.16
CA GLU A 114 -24.25 11.98 -14.61
C GLU A 114 -24.12 11.14 -13.33
N VAL A 115 -25.14 11.13 -12.46
CA VAL A 115 -25.16 10.26 -11.26
C VAL A 115 -25.05 8.79 -11.66
N GLN A 116 -25.75 8.34 -12.70
CA GLN A 116 -25.67 6.97 -13.19
C GLN A 116 -24.28 6.63 -13.76
N ASP A 117 -23.64 7.57 -14.45
CA ASP A 117 -22.25 7.38 -14.89
C ASP A 117 -21.29 7.27 -13.70
N TRP A 118 -21.52 8.04 -12.64
CA TRP A 118 -20.78 7.89 -11.39
C TRP A 118 -21.03 6.56 -10.68
N GLN A 119 -22.24 6.01 -10.75
CA GLN A 119 -22.51 4.65 -10.25
C GLN A 119 -21.71 3.60 -11.04
N LYS A 120 -21.58 3.74 -12.36
CA LYS A 120 -20.72 2.85 -13.19
C LYS A 120 -19.25 2.98 -12.79
N LEU A 121 -18.76 4.20 -12.58
CA LEU A 121 -17.39 4.42 -12.10
C LEU A 121 -17.17 3.84 -10.70
N LEU A 122 -18.18 3.90 -9.83
CA LEU A 122 -18.12 3.31 -8.50
C LEU A 122 -18.06 1.78 -8.57
N GLN A 123 -18.78 1.18 -9.51
CA GLN A 123 -18.65 -0.26 -9.78
C GLN A 123 -17.25 -0.63 -10.25
N GLN A 124 -16.64 0.16 -11.15
CA GLN A 124 -15.24 -0.06 -11.54
C GLN A 124 -14.26 0.09 -10.37
N LEU A 125 -14.55 1.00 -9.42
CA LEU A 125 -13.77 1.13 -8.19
C LEU A 125 -13.91 -0.14 -7.34
N ARG A 126 -15.14 -0.66 -7.19
CA ARG A 126 -15.43 -1.92 -6.49
C ARG A 126 -14.66 -3.09 -7.09
N ASP A 127 -14.79 -3.30 -8.39
CA ASP A 127 -14.13 -4.42 -9.11
C ASP A 127 -12.61 -4.36 -8.93
N LYS A 128 -12.04 -3.15 -8.93
CA LYS A 128 -10.60 -2.94 -8.67
C LYS A 128 -10.23 -3.26 -7.21
N GLY A 129 -11.08 -2.88 -6.25
CA GLY A 129 -10.91 -3.25 -4.84
C GLY A 129 -10.96 -4.76 -4.62
N ASP A 130 -11.89 -5.45 -5.28
CA ASP A 130 -12.02 -6.91 -5.21
C ASP A 130 -10.82 -7.61 -5.86
N LEU A 131 -10.31 -7.08 -6.97
CA LEU A 131 -9.06 -7.56 -7.59
C LEU A 131 -7.89 -7.46 -6.61
N VAL A 132 -7.69 -6.31 -5.99
CA VAL A 132 -6.63 -6.08 -5.00
C VAL A 132 -6.77 -7.00 -3.79
N ALA A 133 -7.98 -7.11 -3.23
CA ALA A 133 -8.26 -8.04 -2.13
C ALA A 133 -7.95 -9.49 -2.54
N GLY A 134 -8.28 -9.87 -3.77
CA GLY A 134 -7.94 -11.16 -4.36
C GLY A 134 -6.44 -11.40 -4.52
N LEU A 135 -5.66 -10.37 -4.85
CA LEU A 135 -4.19 -10.48 -4.94
C LEU A 135 -3.58 -10.76 -3.56
N TYR A 136 -4.04 -10.10 -2.50
CA TYR A 136 -3.60 -10.38 -1.14
C TYR A 136 -4.02 -11.78 -0.68
N ALA A 137 -5.29 -12.15 -0.89
CA ALA A 137 -5.80 -13.46 -0.50
C ALA A 137 -5.06 -14.62 -1.21
N ASN A 138 -4.58 -14.38 -2.43
CA ASN A 138 -3.86 -15.37 -3.23
C ASN A 138 -2.33 -15.13 -3.27
N ALA A 139 -1.79 -14.23 -2.44
CA ALA A 139 -0.36 -13.87 -2.47
C ALA A 139 0.53 -15.11 -2.33
N GLY A 140 0.19 -16.03 -1.42
CA GLY A 140 0.93 -17.28 -1.24
C GLY A 140 0.93 -18.18 -2.48
N LYS A 141 -0.23 -18.35 -3.13
CA LYS A 141 -0.37 -19.14 -4.36
C LYS A 141 0.40 -18.50 -5.53
N ASN A 142 0.34 -17.18 -5.65
CA ASN A 142 1.04 -16.43 -6.68
C ASN A 142 2.57 -16.56 -6.50
N LEU A 143 3.05 -16.45 -5.26
CA LEU A 143 4.46 -16.68 -4.93
C LEU A 143 4.89 -18.12 -5.24
N ASP A 144 4.09 -19.12 -4.87
CA ASP A 144 4.38 -20.52 -5.20
C ASP A 144 4.50 -20.75 -6.70
N ALA A 145 3.58 -20.20 -7.49
CA ALA A 145 3.60 -20.32 -8.94
C ALA A 145 4.86 -19.68 -9.55
N GLU A 146 5.19 -18.44 -9.16
CA GLU A 146 6.36 -17.72 -9.67
C GLU A 146 7.68 -18.37 -9.24
N LEU A 147 7.76 -18.92 -8.02
CA LEU A 147 8.95 -19.63 -7.53
C LEU A 147 9.12 -21.00 -8.23
N THR A 148 8.01 -21.70 -8.50
CA THR A 148 8.02 -22.96 -9.26
C THR A 148 8.44 -22.74 -10.71
N ASN A 149 7.93 -21.68 -11.36
CA ASN A 149 8.32 -21.29 -12.72
C ASN A 149 9.82 -20.94 -12.80
N ALA A 150 10.37 -20.35 -11.76
CA ALA A 150 11.79 -20.08 -11.57
C ALA A 150 12.64 -21.33 -11.24
N LYS A 151 12.04 -22.53 -11.20
CA LYS A 151 12.69 -23.80 -10.86
C LYS A 151 13.38 -23.77 -9.48
N VAL A 152 12.83 -22.98 -8.55
CA VAL A 152 13.32 -22.92 -7.17
C VAL A 152 12.95 -24.22 -6.47
N ASN A 153 13.88 -24.78 -5.69
CA ASN A 153 13.62 -25.97 -4.89
C ASN A 153 12.42 -25.77 -3.95
N ALA A 154 11.54 -26.77 -3.82
CA ALA A 154 10.30 -26.68 -3.04
C ALA A 154 10.51 -26.27 -1.57
N GLN A 155 11.55 -26.78 -0.90
CA GLN A 155 11.83 -26.41 0.50
C GLN A 155 12.26 -24.95 0.62
N LEU A 156 13.07 -24.47 -0.34
CA LEU A 156 13.48 -23.07 -0.40
C LEU A 156 12.28 -22.18 -0.75
N ALA A 157 11.47 -22.57 -1.73
CA ALA A 157 10.27 -21.85 -2.13
C ALA A 157 9.29 -21.69 -0.96
N GLN A 158 9.09 -22.75 -0.18
CA GLN A 158 8.25 -22.69 1.03
C GLN A 158 8.80 -21.71 2.07
N ARG A 159 10.12 -21.73 2.34
CA ARG A 159 10.74 -20.80 3.29
C ARG A 159 10.66 -19.35 2.82
N VAL A 160 10.91 -19.10 1.54
CA VAL A 160 10.78 -17.77 0.95
C VAL A 160 9.34 -17.29 1.05
N ARG A 161 8.36 -18.10 0.62
CA ARG A 161 6.94 -17.76 0.72
C ARG A 161 6.55 -17.41 2.15
N GLN A 162 6.90 -18.26 3.11
CA GLN A 162 6.58 -18.03 4.53
C GLN A 162 7.17 -16.71 5.02
N THR A 163 8.46 -16.46 4.73
CA THR A 163 9.14 -15.22 5.12
C THR A 163 8.46 -13.98 4.53
N ILE A 164 8.04 -14.04 3.26
CA ILE A 164 7.36 -12.92 2.60
C ILE A 164 5.96 -12.70 3.18
N LEU A 165 5.16 -13.77 3.36
CA LEU A 165 3.81 -13.66 3.90
C LEU A 165 3.80 -13.21 5.37
N ASP A 166 4.77 -13.64 6.18
CA ASP A 166 4.90 -13.19 7.57
C ASP A 166 5.28 -11.71 7.67
N GLY A 167 5.87 -11.15 6.61
CA GLY A 167 6.20 -9.72 6.53
C GLY A 167 5.02 -8.82 6.15
N PHE A 168 3.85 -9.37 5.80
CA PHE A 168 2.69 -8.57 5.42
C PHE A 168 1.97 -8.05 6.67
N PRO A 169 1.59 -6.76 6.72
CA PRO A 169 0.74 -6.21 7.79
C PRO A 169 -0.72 -6.63 7.57
N TRP A 170 -1.01 -7.91 7.80
CA TRP A 170 -2.31 -8.53 7.46
C TRP A 170 -3.50 -7.87 8.14
N ASP A 171 -3.34 -7.44 9.38
CA ASP A 171 -4.33 -6.71 10.16
C ASP A 171 -4.70 -5.38 9.49
N ILE A 172 -3.71 -4.61 9.04
CA ILE A 172 -3.91 -3.35 8.32
C ILE A 172 -4.58 -3.63 6.96
N ILE A 173 -4.10 -4.63 6.20
CA ILE A 173 -4.66 -5.01 4.90
C ILE A 173 -6.14 -5.43 5.03
N GLN A 174 -6.45 -6.29 6.01
CA GLN A 174 -7.82 -6.75 6.26
C GLN A 174 -8.74 -5.60 6.68
N LYS A 175 -8.27 -4.75 7.59
CA LYS A 175 -9.02 -3.57 8.04
C LYS A 175 -9.27 -2.60 6.88
N LYS A 176 -8.25 -2.32 6.05
CA LYS A 176 -8.36 -1.49 4.85
C LYS A 176 -9.39 -2.05 3.87
N ASN A 177 -9.35 -3.35 3.58
CA ASN A 177 -10.28 -3.98 2.65
C ASN A 177 -11.73 -3.91 3.17
N ARG A 178 -11.95 -4.10 4.48
CA ARG A 178 -13.27 -3.92 5.09
C ARG A 178 -13.76 -2.47 4.99
N LEU A 179 -12.92 -1.51 5.34
CA LEU A 179 -13.24 -0.08 5.25
C LEU A 179 -13.52 0.35 3.81
N PHE A 180 -12.80 -0.23 2.85
CA PHE A 180 -13.01 0.02 1.42
C PHE A 180 -14.41 -0.41 0.97
N GLN A 181 -14.82 -1.63 1.34
CA GLN A 181 -16.18 -2.12 1.02
C GLN A 181 -17.25 -1.24 1.66
N GLN A 182 -17.07 -0.88 2.94
CA GLN A 182 -17.98 0.04 3.64
C GLN A 182 -18.07 1.42 2.95
N TYR A 183 -16.94 1.96 2.50
CA TYR A 183 -16.88 3.21 1.76
C TYR A 183 -17.65 3.11 0.45
N VAL A 184 -17.37 2.09 -0.37
CA VAL A 184 -18.04 1.86 -1.66
C VAL A 184 -19.54 1.68 -1.46
N ASP A 185 -19.97 0.89 -0.47
CA ASP A 185 -21.40 0.66 -0.19
C ASP A 185 -22.11 1.93 0.30
N ALA A 186 -21.47 2.72 1.17
CA ALA A 186 -22.02 3.99 1.61
C ALA A 186 -22.12 4.99 0.46
N HIS A 187 -21.09 5.07 -0.40
CA HIS A 187 -21.07 5.96 -1.55
C HIS A 187 -22.11 5.53 -2.60
N GLY A 188 -22.31 4.23 -2.81
CA GLY A 188 -23.35 3.70 -3.69
C GLY A 188 -24.75 4.05 -3.20
N ARG A 189 -24.99 3.93 -1.89
CA ARG A 189 -26.24 4.40 -1.27
C ARG A 189 -26.43 5.91 -1.41
N LEU A 190 -25.36 6.70 -1.37
CA LEU A 190 -25.40 8.14 -1.58
C LEU A 190 -25.82 8.50 -3.01
N LEU A 191 -25.20 7.87 -4.02
CA LEU A 191 -25.55 8.09 -5.42
C LEU A 191 -26.99 7.63 -5.72
N ALA A 192 -27.39 6.46 -5.22
CA ALA A 192 -28.78 5.98 -5.36
C ALA A 192 -29.78 6.92 -4.66
N PHE A 193 -29.39 7.54 -3.55
CA PHE A 193 -30.20 8.54 -2.87
C PHE A 193 -30.38 9.79 -3.75
N TYR A 194 -29.34 10.25 -4.45
CA TYR A 194 -29.45 11.39 -5.37
C TYR A 194 -30.36 11.09 -6.55
N GLU A 195 -30.18 9.94 -7.18
CA GLU A 195 -31.00 9.49 -8.31
C GLU A 195 -32.48 9.44 -7.92
N LYS A 196 -32.79 8.81 -6.79
CA LYS A 196 -34.18 8.67 -6.30
C LYS A 196 -34.83 10.00 -5.93
N ASN A 197 -34.05 10.96 -5.43
CA ASN A 197 -34.56 12.21 -4.86
C ASN A 197 -34.15 13.42 -5.71
N TRP A 198 -33.89 13.23 -7.00
CA TRP A 198 -33.41 14.29 -7.89
C TRP A 198 -34.36 15.51 -7.90
N GLY A 199 -33.80 16.72 -7.78
CA GLY A 199 -34.59 17.96 -7.78
C GLY A 199 -35.45 18.17 -6.52
N THR A 200 -35.18 17.44 -5.44
CA THR A 200 -35.85 17.62 -4.15
C THR A 200 -35.03 18.41 -3.14
N TRP A 201 -33.93 19.04 -3.56
CA TRP A 201 -33.14 19.93 -2.72
C TRP A 201 -33.20 21.37 -3.21
N ASP A 202 -33.03 22.30 -2.28
CA ASP A 202 -32.89 23.71 -2.59
C ASP A 202 -31.45 24.00 -3.00
N ALA A 203 -31.28 24.82 -4.04
CA ALA A 203 -29.96 25.26 -4.47
C ALA A 203 -29.42 26.30 -3.47
N GLY A 204 -28.34 25.96 -2.77
CA GLY A 204 -27.61 26.88 -1.90
C GLY A 204 -27.10 26.24 -0.60
N PRO A 205 -26.04 26.79 0.02
CA PRO A 205 -25.56 26.33 1.30
C PRO A 205 -26.42 26.88 2.47
N PRO A 206 -26.80 26.05 3.46
CA PRO A 206 -26.60 24.60 3.51
C PRO A 206 -27.58 23.86 2.59
N LEU A 207 -27.08 22.81 1.93
CA LEU A 207 -27.92 21.92 1.14
C LEU A 207 -29.04 21.35 2.02
N LYS A 208 -30.28 21.62 1.64
CA LYS A 208 -31.48 21.14 2.34
C LYS A 208 -32.39 20.44 1.35
N PHE A 209 -32.86 19.27 1.74
CA PHE A 209 -33.92 18.59 1.02
C PHE A 209 -35.28 19.13 1.46
N LYS A 210 -36.28 19.04 0.59
CA LYS A 210 -37.66 19.49 0.80
C LYS A 210 -38.29 18.98 2.10
N THR A 211 -37.77 17.88 2.67
CA THR A 211 -38.19 17.38 3.97
C THR A 211 -37.01 17.20 4.93
N ALA A 212 -37.29 17.35 6.23
CA ALA A 212 -36.32 17.09 7.29
C ALA A 212 -35.86 15.62 7.32
N GLN A 213 -36.75 14.69 6.97
CA GLN A 213 -36.43 13.26 6.89
C GLN A 213 -35.40 12.97 5.80
N LEU A 214 -35.56 13.54 4.60
CA LEU A 214 -34.59 13.39 3.51
C LEU A 214 -33.25 14.03 3.87
N THR A 215 -33.27 15.22 4.48
CA THR A 215 -32.05 15.91 4.92
C THR A 215 -31.28 15.07 5.96
N SER A 216 -31.98 14.49 6.94
CA SER A 216 -31.37 13.61 7.94
C SER A 216 -30.81 12.32 7.34
N ALA A 217 -31.56 11.69 6.42
CA ALA A 217 -31.11 10.49 5.71
C ALA A 217 -29.85 10.76 4.87
N TYR A 218 -29.83 11.86 4.11
CA TYR A 218 -28.67 12.33 3.36
C TYR A 218 -27.46 12.53 4.28
N GLN A 219 -27.62 13.30 5.36
CA GLN A 219 -26.51 13.61 6.27
C GLN A 219 -25.93 12.33 6.89
N LYS A 220 -26.79 11.38 7.31
CA LYS A 220 -26.36 10.10 7.84
C LYS A 220 -25.52 9.30 6.84
N ILE A 221 -25.93 9.24 5.57
CA ILE A 221 -25.16 8.52 4.54
C ILE A 221 -23.85 9.26 4.26
N LYS A 222 -23.88 10.59 4.13
CA LYS A 222 -22.69 11.43 3.92
C LYS A 222 -21.67 11.25 5.04
N ASP A 223 -22.10 11.26 6.30
CA ASP A 223 -21.23 11.07 7.45
C ASP A 223 -20.57 9.69 7.43
N GLN A 224 -21.29 8.64 7.01
CA GLN A 224 -20.72 7.30 6.82
C GLN A 224 -19.63 7.29 5.75
N VAL A 225 -19.87 7.93 4.59
CA VAL A 225 -18.88 8.03 3.51
C VAL A 225 -17.63 8.78 3.99
N VAL A 226 -17.81 9.92 4.66
CA VAL A 226 -16.71 10.75 5.16
C VAL A 226 -15.91 10.01 6.23
N SER A 227 -16.57 9.36 7.20
CA SER A 227 -15.89 8.61 8.26
C SER A 227 -15.08 7.45 7.69
N ALA A 228 -15.71 6.61 6.85
CA ALA A 228 -15.02 5.48 6.21
C ALA A 228 -13.86 5.97 5.34
N GLY A 229 -14.03 7.07 4.59
CA GLY A 229 -12.99 7.65 3.76
C GLY A 229 -11.77 8.12 4.55
N LYS A 230 -11.99 8.78 5.70
CA LYS A 230 -10.92 9.22 6.61
C LYS A 230 -10.16 8.04 7.23
N GLU A 231 -10.89 7.05 7.74
CA GLU A 231 -10.26 5.87 8.34
C GLU A 231 -9.47 5.07 7.31
N LEU A 232 -9.96 5.01 6.06
CA LEU A 232 -9.28 4.34 4.97
C LEU A 232 -7.99 5.07 4.56
N ASP A 233 -8.01 6.40 4.46
CA ASP A 233 -6.79 7.19 4.19
C ASP A 233 -5.75 7.00 5.31
N GLN A 234 -6.18 6.87 6.57
CA GLN A 234 -5.29 6.51 7.66
C GLN A 234 -4.68 5.11 7.49
N GLN A 235 -5.44 4.11 7.01
CA GLN A 235 -4.87 2.78 6.74
C GLN A 235 -3.85 2.82 5.58
N TYR A 236 -4.11 3.60 4.53
CA TYR A 236 -3.15 3.76 3.43
C TYR A 236 -1.85 4.42 3.89
N LYS A 237 -1.93 5.42 4.79
CA LYS A 237 -0.75 6.03 5.42
C LYS A 237 -0.01 5.06 6.34
N ALA A 238 -0.74 4.30 7.16
CA ALA A 238 -0.14 3.32 8.08
C ALA A 238 0.57 2.17 7.34
N MET A 239 0.17 1.83 6.12
CA MET A 239 0.92 0.88 5.30
C MET A 239 2.24 1.47 4.77
N ALA A 240 2.32 2.80 4.64
CA ALA A 240 3.45 3.51 4.06
C ALA A 240 4.57 3.87 5.06
N GLU A 241 4.28 3.78 6.36
CA GLU A 241 5.19 4.05 7.48
C GLU A 241 5.89 2.77 7.95
#